data_AF-A0A2V1CZW1-F1
#
_entry.id   AF-A0A2V1CZW1-F1
#
_cell.length_a   1.000
_cell.length_b   1.000
_cell.length_c   1.000
_cell.angle_alpha   90.00
_cell.angle_beta   90.00
_cell.angle_gamma   90.00
#
_symmetry.space_group_name_H-M   'P 1'
#
loop_
_entity.id
_entity.type
_entity.pdbx_description
1 polymer ?
#
loop_
_entity_poly.entity_id
_entity_poly.type
_entity_poly.pdbx_seq_one_letter_code
_entity_poly.pdbx_strand_id
1 'polypeptide(L)'
;HASHSAPHISQCGSSPEEARSLNCRFELHNFAWVPPECYDTELADEWDRAETWQFSRNDNGTDPITKQEALRGDLPEAWVPWGQHLAHCALIWKKYKRSVMFNRPMDNWTSSYMHTAHCATNLIRWDLDPSSFNSRLHLKFPVCDYRWREARQFGGVSTEGHGHGYGPEHEHEVARIST
;
A
#
# COMPACT_ATOMS: atom_id res chain seq x y z
N HIS A 1 -17.58 34.67 9.45
CA HIS A 1 -17.85 33.22 9.58
C HIS A 1 -16.53 32.49 9.70
N ALA A 2 -16.15 32.08 10.92
CA ALA A 2 -14.97 31.23 11.11
C ALA A 2 -15.35 29.80 10.71
N SER A 3 -14.94 29.39 9.50
CA SER A 3 -14.98 27.99 9.09
C SER A 3 -14.06 27.22 10.05
N HIS A 4 -14.64 26.46 10.97
CA HIS A 4 -13.90 25.52 11.79
C HIS A 4 -13.57 24.32 10.90
N SER A 5 -12.57 24.48 10.04
CA SER A 5 -11.96 23.35 9.36
C SER A 5 -11.36 22.46 10.45
N ALA A 6 -11.81 21.21 10.52
CA ALA A 6 -11.21 20.21 11.39
C ALA A 6 -9.68 20.19 11.14
N PRO A 7 -8.86 19.88 12.16
CA PRO A 7 -7.41 19.74 11.97
C PRO A 7 -7.15 18.78 10.82
N HIS A 8 -6.32 19.18 9.86
CA HIS A 8 -5.96 18.34 8.72
C HIS A 8 -5.15 17.13 9.23
N ILE A 9 -5.80 15.97 9.38
CA ILE A 9 -5.17 14.74 9.84
C ILE A 9 -4.26 14.24 8.72
N SER A 10 -2.95 14.26 8.96
CA SER A 10 -1.96 13.75 8.01
C SER A 10 -1.48 12.33 8.34
N GLN A 11 -1.89 11.73 9.46
CA GLN A 11 -1.52 10.36 9.84
C GLN A 11 -2.63 9.68 10.66
N CYS A 12 -2.66 8.35 10.64
CA CYS A 12 -3.68 7.53 11.30
C CYS A 12 -3.21 6.83 12.57
N GLY A 13 -2.19 7.39 13.23
CA GLY A 13 -1.62 6.77 14.41
C GLY A 13 -0.78 5.55 14.08
N SER A 14 -0.79 4.57 14.97
CA SER A 14 0.04 3.36 14.89
C SER A 14 -0.70 2.05 15.16
N SER A 15 -2.01 2.11 15.42
CA SER A 15 -2.86 0.92 15.61
C SER A 15 -4.23 1.07 14.94
N PRO A 16 -4.92 -0.03 14.60
CA PRO A 16 -6.29 0.01 14.06
C PRO A 16 -7.27 0.75 14.98
N GLU A 17 -7.14 0.61 16.30
CA GLU A 17 -7.96 1.31 17.29
C GLU A 17 -7.74 2.83 17.24
N GLU A 18 -6.48 3.25 17.19
CA GLU A 18 -6.11 4.66 17.08
C GLU A 18 -6.63 5.24 15.76
N ALA A 19 -6.41 4.55 14.64
CA ALA A 19 -6.88 4.95 13.32
C ALA A 19 -8.41 5.15 13.28
N ARG A 20 -9.18 4.23 13.89
CA ARG A 20 -10.63 4.40 14.02
C ARG A 20 -11.00 5.60 14.87
N SER A 21 -10.31 5.82 15.99
CA SER A 21 -10.56 6.99 16.85
C SER A 21 -10.25 8.32 16.16
N LEU A 22 -9.33 8.31 15.19
CA LEU A 22 -8.97 9.44 14.32
C LEU A 22 -9.84 9.52 13.05
N ASN A 23 -10.90 8.71 12.94
CA ASN A 23 -11.80 8.66 11.78
C ASN A 23 -11.08 8.36 10.46
N CYS A 24 -9.98 7.61 10.50
CA CYS A 24 -9.31 7.10 9.32
C CYS A 24 -10.10 5.97 8.65
N ARG A 25 -9.76 5.70 7.38
CA ARG A 25 -10.37 4.67 6.57
C ARG A 25 -9.33 3.61 6.20
N PHE A 26 -9.73 2.34 6.24
CA PHE A 26 -8.88 1.24 5.83
C PHE A 26 -8.99 1.00 4.32
N GLU A 27 -7.87 1.10 3.60
CA GLU A 27 -7.74 0.77 2.17
C GLU A 27 -7.23 -0.67 2.01
N LEU A 28 -8.12 -1.62 1.69
CA LEU A 28 -7.77 -3.03 1.57
C LEU A 28 -6.66 -3.28 0.53
N HIS A 29 -6.73 -2.59 -0.62
CA HIS A 29 -5.75 -2.72 -1.69
C HIS A 29 -4.35 -2.28 -1.27
N ASN A 30 -4.22 -1.32 -0.35
CA ASN A 30 -2.93 -0.84 0.17
C ASN A 30 -2.53 -1.49 1.49
N PHE A 31 -3.48 -2.21 2.11
CA PHE A 31 -3.38 -2.75 3.44
C PHE A 31 -2.94 -1.66 4.45
N ALA A 32 -3.64 -0.53 4.41
CA ALA A 32 -3.26 0.69 5.10
C ALA A 32 -4.45 1.45 5.68
N TRP A 33 -4.26 2.06 6.86
CA TRP A 33 -5.17 3.05 7.42
C TRP A 33 -4.75 4.45 6.97
N VAL A 34 -5.61 5.14 6.22
CA VAL A 34 -5.32 6.47 5.65
C VAL A 34 -6.34 7.52 6.11
N PRO A 35 -5.95 8.81 6.19
CA PRO A 35 -6.91 9.88 6.46
C PRO A 35 -7.97 9.95 5.36
N PRO A 36 -9.20 10.41 5.67
CA PRO A 36 -10.28 10.52 4.68
C PRO A 36 -9.89 11.23 3.38
N GLU A 37 -9.01 12.23 3.45
CA GLU A 37 -8.55 13.01 2.31
C GLU A 37 -7.67 12.21 1.34
N CYS A 38 -6.91 11.22 1.85
CA CYS A 38 -6.09 10.31 1.05
C CYS A 38 -6.83 9.06 0.58
N TYR A 39 -8.01 8.77 1.14
CA TYR A 39 -8.81 7.62 0.73
C TYR A 39 -9.43 7.84 -0.66
N ASP A 40 -9.09 6.99 -1.61
CA ASP A 40 -9.68 7.06 -2.96
C ASP A 40 -10.87 6.10 -3.09
N THR A 41 -12.08 6.58 -2.80
CA THR A 41 -13.31 5.77 -2.84
C THR A 41 -13.51 5.06 -4.18
N GLU A 42 -13.17 5.68 -5.31
CA GLU A 42 -13.38 5.05 -6.62
C GLU A 42 -12.47 3.83 -6.82
N LEU A 43 -11.20 3.93 -6.39
CA LEU A 43 -10.26 2.81 -6.48
C LEU A 43 -10.50 1.76 -5.40
N ALA A 44 -10.92 2.17 -4.21
CA ALA A 44 -11.36 1.24 -3.18
C ALA A 44 -12.56 0.43 -3.66
N ASP A 45 -13.59 1.08 -4.22
CA ASP A 45 -14.75 0.39 -4.77
C ASP A 45 -14.37 -0.48 -5.98
N GLU A 46 -13.42 -0.05 -6.83
CA GLU A 46 -12.88 -0.90 -7.91
C GLU A 46 -12.28 -2.19 -7.37
N TRP A 47 -11.45 -2.09 -6.33
CA TRP A 47 -10.80 -3.24 -5.71
C TRP A 47 -11.80 -4.14 -4.96
N ASP A 48 -12.66 -3.54 -4.14
CA ASP A 48 -13.54 -4.25 -3.21
C ASP A 48 -14.71 -4.94 -3.93
N ARG A 49 -15.03 -4.58 -5.18
CA ARG A 49 -16.01 -5.31 -6.00
C ARG A 49 -15.52 -6.69 -6.45
N ALA A 50 -14.22 -6.95 -6.44
CA ALA A 50 -13.72 -8.27 -6.78
C ALA A 50 -14.01 -9.25 -5.63
N GLU A 51 -14.74 -10.33 -5.93
CA GLU A 51 -14.96 -11.44 -4.99
C GLU A 51 -13.84 -12.49 -5.05
N THR A 52 -12.89 -12.33 -5.96
CA THR A 52 -11.80 -13.29 -6.22
C THR A 52 -10.53 -13.01 -5.43
N TRP A 53 -10.46 -11.92 -4.67
CA TRP A 53 -9.29 -11.62 -3.86
C TRP A 53 -9.15 -12.61 -2.71
N GLN A 54 -7.93 -13.12 -2.55
CA GLN A 54 -7.59 -14.13 -1.58
C GLN A 54 -6.55 -13.59 -0.61
N PHE A 55 -6.71 -13.96 0.65
CA PHE A 55 -5.84 -13.59 1.75
C PHE A 55 -5.56 -14.83 2.58
N SER A 56 -4.36 -14.96 3.11
CA SER A 56 -3.97 -16.08 3.97
C SER A 56 -3.05 -15.64 5.10
N ARG A 57 -3.04 -16.36 6.22
CA ARG A 57 -2.07 -16.17 7.30
C ARG A 57 -0.70 -16.78 6.99
N ASN A 58 -0.59 -17.61 5.95
CA ASN A 58 0.65 -18.27 5.54
C ASN A 58 0.92 -18.16 4.03
N ASP A 59 2.15 -18.42 3.65
CA ASP A 59 2.70 -18.30 2.28
C ASP A 59 2.33 -19.47 1.35
N ASN A 60 1.61 -20.46 1.85
CA ASN A 60 1.13 -21.60 1.07
C ASN A 60 -0.40 -21.60 0.87
N GLY A 61 -1.11 -20.59 1.40
CA GLY A 61 -2.54 -20.41 1.21
C GLY A 61 -3.44 -21.39 1.97
N THR A 62 -2.90 -22.16 2.92
CA THR A 62 -3.66 -23.20 3.65
C THR A 62 -4.41 -22.67 4.87
N ASP A 63 -4.10 -21.45 5.33
CA ASP A 63 -4.81 -20.77 6.42
C ASP A 63 -5.54 -19.53 5.86
N PRO A 64 -6.73 -19.67 5.25
CA PRO A 64 -7.40 -18.59 4.57
C PRO A 64 -7.97 -17.55 5.53
N ILE A 65 -7.96 -16.29 5.08
CA ILE A 65 -8.56 -15.13 5.73
C ILE A 65 -9.77 -14.73 4.91
N THR A 66 -10.91 -14.54 5.58
CA THR A 66 -12.12 -14.10 4.88
C THR A 66 -12.00 -12.65 4.43
N LYS A 67 -12.65 -12.29 3.32
CA LYS A 67 -12.72 -10.88 2.86
C LYS A 67 -13.25 -9.95 3.95
N GLN A 68 -14.27 -10.38 4.69
CA GLN A 68 -14.82 -9.60 5.82
C GLN A 68 -13.78 -9.37 6.90
N GLU A 69 -13.00 -10.39 7.26
CA GLU A 69 -11.92 -10.25 8.23
C GLU A 69 -10.83 -9.29 7.74
N ALA A 70 -10.41 -9.42 6.48
CA ALA A 70 -9.41 -8.53 5.88
C ALA A 70 -9.88 -7.07 5.86
N LEU A 71 -11.15 -6.82 5.52
CA LEU A 71 -11.77 -5.49 5.51
C LEU A 71 -11.83 -4.81 6.88
N ARG A 72 -11.69 -5.56 7.99
CA ARG A 72 -11.64 -4.94 9.33
C ARG A 72 -10.38 -4.10 9.53
N GLY A 73 -9.29 -4.43 8.84
CA GLY A 73 -8.01 -3.73 8.99
C GLY A 73 -7.29 -3.99 10.32
N ASP A 74 -7.59 -5.11 10.98
CA ASP A 74 -6.99 -5.50 12.27
C ASP A 74 -5.78 -6.43 12.14
N LEU A 75 -5.56 -6.98 10.94
CA LEU A 75 -4.50 -7.94 10.69
C LEU A 75 -3.15 -7.21 10.57
N PRO A 76 -2.10 -7.61 11.30
CA PRO A 76 -0.77 -7.01 11.14
C PRO A 76 -0.16 -7.34 9.78
N GLU A 77 -0.55 -8.47 9.19
CA GLU A 77 -0.08 -8.94 7.90
C GLU A 77 -1.06 -9.93 7.25
N ALA A 78 -0.88 -10.14 5.96
CA ALA A 78 -1.56 -11.17 5.19
C ALA A 78 -0.71 -11.56 3.97
N TRP A 79 -0.79 -12.82 3.56
CA TRP A 79 -0.24 -13.30 2.30
C TRP A 79 -1.28 -13.26 1.20
N VAL A 80 -0.87 -12.86 0.00
CA VAL A 80 -1.73 -12.79 -1.18
C VAL A 80 -1.08 -13.46 -2.39
N PRO A 81 -1.88 -13.96 -3.35
CA PRO A 81 -1.34 -14.50 -4.59
C PRO A 81 -0.61 -13.47 -5.43
N TRP A 82 0.35 -13.91 -6.23
CA TRP A 82 1.13 -13.06 -7.14
C TRP A 82 0.24 -12.23 -8.08
N GLY A 83 -0.82 -12.81 -8.65
CA GLY A 83 -1.74 -12.09 -9.52
C GLY A 83 -2.43 -10.91 -8.83
N GLN A 84 -2.71 -11.04 -7.52
CA GLN A 84 -3.27 -9.96 -6.71
C GLN A 84 -2.22 -8.87 -6.42
N HIS A 85 -0.96 -9.23 -6.24
CA HIS A 85 0.14 -8.25 -6.14
C HIS A 85 0.28 -7.45 -7.44
N LEU A 86 0.21 -8.09 -8.62
CA LEU A 86 0.24 -7.37 -9.90
C LEU A 86 -0.94 -6.40 -10.05
N ALA A 87 -2.14 -6.81 -9.64
CA ALA A 87 -3.32 -5.94 -9.62
C ALA A 87 -3.10 -4.73 -8.68
N HIS A 88 -2.51 -4.93 -7.50
CA HIS A 88 -2.12 -3.84 -6.60
C HIS A 88 -1.14 -2.88 -7.28
N CYS A 89 -0.07 -3.39 -7.92
CA CYS A 89 0.90 -2.57 -8.63
C CYS A 89 0.23 -1.67 -9.69
N ALA A 90 -0.68 -2.23 -10.48
CA ALA A 90 -1.43 -1.46 -11.48
C ALA A 90 -2.36 -0.42 -10.84
N LEU A 91 -3.00 -0.76 -9.72
CA LEU A 91 -3.89 0.15 -8.99
C LEU A 91 -3.13 1.33 -8.35
N ILE A 92 -1.92 1.11 -7.80
CA ILE A 92 -1.05 2.16 -7.27
C ILE A 92 -0.71 3.19 -8.35
N TRP A 93 -0.42 2.75 -9.57
CA TRP A 93 -0.21 3.65 -10.71
C TRP A 93 -1.44 4.51 -11.02
N LYS A 94 -2.65 3.92 -10.96
CA LYS A 94 -3.91 4.70 -11.08
C LYS A 94 -4.04 5.71 -9.95
N LYS A 95 -3.79 5.31 -8.70
CA LYS A 95 -3.88 6.18 -7.51
C LYS A 95 -2.94 7.38 -7.65
N TYR A 96 -1.68 7.13 -8.01
CA TYR A 96 -0.71 8.18 -8.30
C TYR A 96 -1.23 9.17 -9.35
N LYS A 97 -1.68 8.65 -10.50
CA LYS A 97 -2.17 9.49 -11.61
C LYS A 97 -3.39 10.32 -11.20
N ARG A 98 -4.31 9.75 -10.43
CA ARG A 98 -5.50 10.43 -9.92
C ARG A 98 -5.14 11.54 -8.94
N SER A 99 -4.22 11.31 -8.00
CA SER A 99 -3.76 12.39 -7.10
C SER A 99 -3.11 13.53 -7.86
N VAL A 100 -2.34 13.25 -8.91
CA VAL A 100 -1.76 14.29 -9.78
C VAL A 100 -2.84 15.04 -10.58
N MET A 101 -3.77 14.33 -11.21
CA MET A 101 -4.82 14.93 -12.06
C MET A 101 -5.82 15.77 -11.27
N PHE A 102 -6.20 15.29 -10.09
CA PHE A 102 -7.23 15.92 -9.25
C PHE A 102 -6.65 16.72 -8.09
N ASN A 103 -5.32 16.88 -8.07
CA ASN A 103 -4.62 17.68 -7.08
C ASN A 103 -4.90 17.25 -5.63
N ARG A 104 -5.01 15.93 -5.38
CA ARG A 104 -5.33 15.32 -4.08
C ARG A 104 -4.07 15.04 -3.26
N PRO A 105 -4.14 14.96 -1.92
CA PRO A 105 -2.99 14.49 -1.16
C PRO A 105 -2.69 13.04 -1.54
N MET A 106 -1.47 12.59 -1.23
CA MET A 106 -0.99 11.25 -1.55
C MET A 106 -0.33 10.66 -0.33
N ASP A 107 -0.53 9.37 -0.11
CA ASP A 107 0.20 8.67 0.93
C ASP A 107 1.70 8.53 0.55
N ASN A 108 2.57 8.45 1.56
CA ASN A 108 4.02 8.37 1.37
C ASN A 108 4.50 7.07 0.69
N TRP A 109 3.64 6.05 0.57
CA TRP A 109 3.93 4.82 -0.20
C TRP A 109 3.61 5.00 -1.69
N THR A 110 2.48 5.60 -2.03
CA THR A 110 2.09 5.89 -3.42
C THR A 110 2.99 6.96 -4.04
N SER A 111 3.47 7.92 -3.25
CA SER A 111 4.40 8.96 -3.72
C SER A 111 5.86 8.51 -3.80
N SER A 112 6.19 7.36 -3.22
CA SER A 112 7.55 6.82 -3.25
C SER A 112 7.95 6.35 -4.64
N TYR A 113 9.04 6.92 -5.17
CA TYR A 113 9.63 6.45 -6.42
C TYR A 113 10.11 5.00 -6.30
N MET A 114 10.69 4.61 -5.16
CA MET A 114 11.15 3.23 -4.93
C MET A 114 10.01 2.22 -5.00
N HIS A 115 8.85 2.56 -4.43
CA HIS A 115 7.67 1.70 -4.52
C HIS A 115 7.12 1.62 -5.95
N THR A 116 7.14 2.75 -6.67
CA THR A 116 6.75 2.81 -8.09
C THR A 116 7.69 1.96 -8.96
N ALA A 117 9.00 2.02 -8.72
CA ALA A 117 10.01 1.23 -9.43
C ALA A 117 9.83 -0.27 -9.16
N HIS A 118 9.61 -0.67 -7.90
CA HIS A 118 9.24 -2.04 -7.52
C HIS A 118 8.01 -2.53 -8.29
N CYS A 119 6.94 -1.74 -8.31
CA CYS A 119 5.73 -2.07 -9.06
C CYS A 119 6.00 -2.23 -10.56
N ALA A 120 6.78 -1.32 -11.16
CA ALA A 120 7.14 -1.40 -12.58
C ALA A 120 7.95 -2.66 -12.91
N THR A 121 8.90 -3.04 -12.05
CA THR A 121 9.68 -4.27 -12.21
C THR A 121 8.80 -5.51 -12.09
N ASN A 122 7.86 -5.55 -11.15
CA ASN A 122 7.00 -6.72 -10.96
C ASN A 122 5.96 -6.90 -12.07
N LEU A 123 5.45 -5.80 -12.63
CA LEU A 123 4.47 -5.85 -13.74
C LEU A 123 5.00 -6.57 -15.01
N ILE A 124 6.32 -6.70 -15.14
CA ILE A 124 6.96 -7.40 -16.27
C ILE A 124 7.49 -8.81 -15.92
N ARG A 125 7.21 -9.31 -14.72
CA ARG A 125 7.59 -10.67 -14.28
C ARG A 125 6.51 -11.68 -14.65
N TRP A 126 6.54 -12.10 -15.91
CA TRP A 126 5.59 -13.08 -16.47
C TRP A 126 5.99 -14.54 -16.20
N ASP A 127 7.11 -14.76 -15.53
CA ASP A 127 7.68 -16.06 -15.19
C ASP A 127 7.14 -16.66 -13.87
N LEU A 128 6.35 -15.90 -13.11
CA LEU A 128 5.83 -16.31 -11.81
C LEU A 128 4.37 -16.77 -11.90
N ASP A 129 4.04 -17.84 -11.17
CA ASP A 129 2.68 -18.38 -11.07
C ASP A 129 1.73 -17.37 -10.39
N PRO A 130 0.67 -16.89 -11.07
CA PRO A 130 -0.30 -15.94 -10.50
C PRO A 130 -1.01 -16.44 -9.23
N SER A 131 -1.07 -17.76 -9.02
CA SER A 131 -1.74 -18.37 -7.87
C SER A 131 -0.84 -18.55 -6.64
N SER A 132 0.47 -18.39 -6.79
CA SER A 132 1.42 -18.56 -5.69
C SER A 132 1.29 -17.45 -4.65
N PHE A 133 1.11 -17.81 -3.38
CA PHE A 133 1.04 -16.90 -2.23
C PHE A 133 2.43 -16.37 -1.83
N ASN A 134 3.09 -15.66 -2.75
CA ASN A 134 4.47 -15.20 -2.58
C ASN A 134 4.59 -13.75 -2.10
N SER A 135 3.46 -13.10 -1.80
CA SER A 135 3.42 -11.66 -1.53
C SER A 135 2.88 -11.39 -0.14
N ARG A 136 3.73 -10.88 0.74
CA ARG A 136 3.38 -10.52 2.13
C ARG A 136 2.99 -9.05 2.21
N LEU A 137 1.78 -8.80 2.67
CA LEU A 137 1.28 -7.47 3.01
C LEU A 137 1.57 -7.19 4.49
N HIS A 138 2.00 -5.96 4.80
CA HIS A 138 2.18 -5.48 6.16
C HIS A 138 1.26 -4.29 6.40
N LEU A 139 0.60 -4.24 7.56
CA LEU A 139 -0.32 -3.17 7.92
C LEU A 139 0.44 -1.85 8.03
N LYS A 140 -0.07 -0.82 7.36
CA LYS A 140 0.57 0.50 7.29
C LYS A 140 -0.31 1.60 7.87
N PHE A 141 0.36 2.61 8.41
CA PHE A 141 -0.24 3.88 8.84
C PHE A 141 0.53 5.03 8.16
N PRO A 142 0.37 5.20 6.84
CA PRO A 142 1.18 6.15 6.09
C PRO A 142 0.85 7.60 6.43
N VAL A 143 1.81 8.48 6.14
CA VAL A 143 1.59 9.93 6.12
C VAL A 143 0.89 10.32 4.82
N CYS A 144 -0.08 11.21 4.91
CA CYS A 144 -0.90 11.76 3.83
C CYS A 144 -0.65 13.27 3.70
N ASP A 145 -0.01 13.70 2.62
CA ASP A 145 0.29 15.11 2.39
C ASP A 145 0.49 15.47 0.90
N TYR A 146 0.95 16.69 0.65
CA TYR A 146 1.24 17.24 -0.67
C TYR A 146 2.74 17.31 -1.01
N ARG A 147 3.63 16.66 -0.25
CA ARG A 147 5.09 16.69 -0.50
C ARG A 147 5.46 16.18 -1.89
N TRP A 148 4.63 15.33 -2.48
CA TRP A 148 4.76 14.90 -3.88
C TRP A 148 4.75 16.06 -4.89
N ARG A 149 4.19 17.22 -4.53
CA ARG A 149 4.25 18.46 -5.33
C ARG A 149 5.61 19.14 -5.22
N GLU A 150 6.19 19.15 -4.03
CA GLU A 150 7.46 19.81 -3.71
C GLU A 150 8.64 19.07 -4.35
N ALA A 151 8.52 17.76 -4.56
CA ALA A 151 9.49 16.99 -5.35
C ALA A 151 9.65 17.50 -6.81
N ARG A 152 8.75 18.35 -7.30
CA ARG A 152 8.91 19.05 -8.60
C ARG A 152 9.81 20.28 -8.53
N GLN A 153 10.12 20.79 -7.34
CA GLN A 153 10.93 22.00 -7.13
C GLN A 153 12.43 21.72 -6.96
N PHE A 154 12.79 20.49 -6.60
CA PHE A 154 14.19 20.07 -6.52
C PHE A 154 14.48 19.07 -7.64
N GLY A 155 15.07 19.57 -8.72
CA GLY A 155 15.65 18.72 -9.75
C GLY A 155 16.74 17.84 -9.13
N GLY A 156 16.40 16.59 -8.81
CA GLY A 156 17.34 15.62 -8.30
C GLY A 156 16.66 14.57 -7.44
N VAL A 157 16.64 13.33 -7.93
CA VAL A 157 16.54 12.16 -7.06
C VAL A 157 17.76 12.24 -6.13
N SER A 158 17.60 12.76 -4.91
CA SER A 158 18.68 12.79 -3.93
C SER A 158 18.88 11.37 -3.40
N THR A 159 20.01 10.77 -3.75
CA THR A 159 20.47 9.46 -3.26
C THR A 159 21.01 9.51 -1.83
N GLU A 160 20.70 10.54 -1.04
CA GLU A 160 21.22 10.69 0.32
C GLU A 160 20.15 10.31 1.34
N GLY A 161 20.17 9.03 1.72
CA GLY A 161 19.45 8.51 2.86
C GLY A 161 19.95 9.17 4.16
N HIS A 162 19.02 9.81 4.88
CA HIS A 162 19.14 9.94 6.32
C HIS A 162 18.49 8.72 6.95
N GLY A 163 19.33 7.80 7.39
CA GLY A 163 18.94 6.59 8.07
C GLY A 163 18.15 6.88 9.34
N HIS A 164 16.91 6.40 9.37
CA HIS A 164 16.36 5.79 10.56
C HIS A 164 16.16 4.31 10.24
N GLY A 165 16.82 3.48 11.05
CA GLY A 165 17.20 2.13 10.71
C GLY A 165 16.03 1.19 10.42
N TYR A 166 16.15 0.50 9.29
CA TYR A 166 15.82 -0.91 9.18
C TYR A 166 17.11 -1.60 8.69
N GLY A 167 17.62 -2.53 9.49
CA GLY A 167 18.88 -3.23 9.24
C GLY A 167 18.80 -4.16 8.02
N PRO A 168 19.95 -4.66 7.54
CA PRO A 168 20.03 -5.50 6.36
C PRO A 168 19.82 -6.97 6.76
N GLU A 169 18.58 -7.45 6.72
CA GLU A 169 18.32 -8.89 6.64
C GLU A 169 17.22 -9.11 5.59
N HIS A 170 17.45 -10.08 4.70
CA HIS A 170 16.66 -10.47 3.51
C HIS A 170 17.15 -9.99 2.13
N GLU A 171 18.47 -9.88 1.93
CA GLU A 171 19.06 -10.39 0.69
C GLU A 171 19.63 -11.78 0.98
N HIS A 172 19.42 -12.72 0.05
CA HIS A 172 19.71 -14.18 0.12
C HIS A 172 18.58 -15.04 0.70
N GLU A 173 17.71 -15.54 -0.19
CA GLU A 173 17.50 -17.00 -0.41
C GLU A 173 16.46 -17.24 -1.52
N VAL A 174 16.82 -16.98 -2.78
CA VAL A 174 16.13 -17.61 -3.94
C VAL A 174 17.19 -18.01 -4.96
N ALA A 175 18.00 -19.00 -4.59
CA ALA A 175 18.82 -19.75 -5.54
C ALA A 175 19.27 -21.05 -4.87
N ARG A 176 18.42 -22.09 -4.93
CA ARG A 176 18.80 -23.53 -4.97
C ARG A 176 17.56 -24.41 -4.85
N ILE A 177 16.85 -24.63 -5.96
CA ILE A 177 16.30 -25.95 -6.29
C ILE A 177 16.42 -26.10 -7.80
N SER A 178 17.54 -26.67 -8.23
CA SER A 178 17.74 -27.27 -9.55
C SER A 178 18.80 -28.34 -9.39
N THR A 179 18.32 -29.52 -8.99
CA THR A 179 18.89 -30.84 -9.27
C THR A 179 17.74 -31.82 -9.30
#